data_AF-A0ABD3UCG6-F1
#
_entry.id   AF-A0ABD3UCG6-F1
#
_cell.length_a   1.000
_cell.length_b   1.000
_cell.length_c   1.000
_cell.angle_alpha   90.00
_cell.angle_beta   90.00
_cell.angle_gamma   90.00
#
_symmetry.space_group_name_H-M   'P 1'
#
loop_
_entity.id
_entity.type
_entity.pdbx_description
1 polymer ?
#
loop_
_entity_poly.entity_id
_entity_poly.type
_entity_poly.pdbx_seq_one_letter_code
_entity_poly.pdbx_strand_id
1 'polypeptide(L)'
;MCVATLNIDIKPAIDMCVTDIKITDDLNFANSALQDVLETCSHEKLTRPDSYIKKNGTINPAPETKQCSGACSGQGDCIDGECQCNYYFEGEDCSIDKRQPPSIKEIFVTEGFFQTFKEETVPMGFISSNNVKCKIPADEVREKPVTVYDISISNHGQEYSREQLFVIYNGKCIECDEMGHCKQKLNTCLISDKCYTPGELDAITHKGICNPTTNPTGWTQVGGGFSHLPPSPTPTVNTPNIAPLGGQILPRPDVWTRNSTGCTCSFNNGRTDCACCEDGACQCPEGSQNTCSKCDDMDSCGEKKPSPEYGIDGWTAKFTGCFCLFDLNRADCACCQNFGCPCGYEHKNQCVECGHTNRCGTKPEIFGPAYQK
;
A
#
# COMPACT_ATOMS: atom_id res chain seq x y z
N MET A 1 42.17 -10.89 5.68
CA MET A 1 43.09 -10.20 6.60
C MET A 1 43.28 -10.96 7.91
N CYS A 2 42.21 -11.35 8.62
CA CYS A 2 42.30 -11.95 9.95
C CYS A 2 43.32 -13.08 10.16
N VAL A 3 43.20 -14.16 9.39
CA VAL A 3 44.08 -15.34 9.50
C VAL A 3 45.52 -15.00 9.12
N ALA A 4 45.71 -14.18 8.08
CA ALA A 4 47.02 -13.85 7.53
C ALA A 4 47.82 -12.82 8.35
N THR A 5 47.15 -11.90 9.06
CA THR A 5 47.82 -10.81 9.82
C THR A 5 47.84 -11.04 11.34
N LEU A 6 46.87 -11.78 11.88
CA LEU A 6 46.72 -11.99 13.33
C LEU A 6 46.95 -13.43 13.79
N ASN A 7 47.07 -14.39 12.86
CA ASN A 7 47.28 -15.82 13.14
C ASN A 7 46.19 -16.42 14.06
N ILE A 8 44.93 -16.00 13.87
CA ILE A 8 43.78 -16.49 14.61
C ILE A 8 43.31 -17.83 14.04
N ASP A 9 43.11 -18.82 14.91
CA ASP A 9 42.58 -20.13 14.53
C ASP A 9 41.06 -20.05 14.33
N ILE A 10 40.62 -20.23 13.09
CA ILE A 10 39.20 -20.18 12.69
C ILE A 10 38.57 -21.57 12.56
N LYS A 11 39.34 -22.64 12.78
CA LYS A 11 38.83 -24.02 12.68
C LYS A 11 37.63 -24.28 13.60
N PRO A 12 37.60 -23.79 14.86
CA PRO A 12 36.44 -24.00 15.74
C PRO A 12 35.16 -23.35 15.19
N ALA A 13 35.26 -22.17 14.59
CA ALA A 13 34.11 -21.48 13.99
C ALA A 13 33.59 -22.21 12.74
N ILE A 14 34.48 -22.80 11.94
CA ILE A 14 34.10 -23.64 10.79
C ILE A 14 33.40 -24.92 11.28
N ASP A 15 33.93 -25.57 12.32
CA ASP A 15 33.34 -26.81 12.85
C ASP A 15 31.95 -26.56 13.47
N MET A 16 31.75 -25.40 14.12
CA MET A 16 30.44 -24.95 14.58
C MET A 16 29.48 -24.67 13.41
N CYS A 17 29.91 -23.90 12.41
CA CYS A 17 29.14 -23.61 11.20
C CYS A 17 28.65 -24.90 10.52
N VAL A 18 29.54 -25.86 10.30
CA VAL A 18 29.19 -27.15 9.69
C VAL A 18 28.17 -27.92 10.54
N THR A 19 28.25 -27.80 11.86
CA THR A 19 27.31 -28.45 12.77
C THR A 19 25.93 -27.78 12.73
N ASP A 20 25.88 -26.45 12.71
CA ASP A 20 24.62 -25.71 12.66
C ASP A 20 23.89 -25.92 11.33
N ILE A 21 24.61 -25.89 10.21
CA ILE A 21 24.04 -26.20 8.88
C ILE A 21 23.52 -27.64 8.86
N LYS A 22 24.24 -28.62 9.43
CA LYS A 22 23.77 -30.02 9.46
C LYS A 22 22.51 -30.24 10.29
N ILE A 23 22.28 -29.40 11.30
CA ILE A 23 21.11 -29.51 12.19
C ILE A 23 19.90 -28.78 11.60
N THR A 24 20.13 -27.61 11.00
CA THR A 24 19.05 -26.71 10.56
C THR A 24 18.76 -26.80 9.07
N ASP A 25 19.68 -27.36 8.28
CA ASP A 25 19.71 -27.32 6.82
C ASP A 25 19.69 -25.88 6.26
N ASP A 26 20.08 -24.90 7.08
CA ASP A 26 20.08 -23.47 6.74
C ASP A 26 21.51 -22.96 6.54
N LEU A 27 21.79 -22.53 5.31
CA LEU A 27 23.11 -22.00 4.92
C LEU A 27 23.41 -20.61 5.52
N ASN A 28 22.42 -19.91 6.07
CA ASN A 28 22.62 -18.61 6.70
C ASN A 28 23.53 -18.68 7.94
N PHE A 29 23.65 -19.85 8.57
CA PHE A 29 24.60 -20.06 9.66
C PHE A 29 26.06 -19.87 9.25
N ALA A 30 26.39 -19.97 7.95
CA ALA A 30 27.71 -19.60 7.45
C ALA A 30 28.01 -18.11 7.64
N ASN A 31 27.01 -17.24 7.51
CA ASN A 31 27.16 -15.80 7.75
C ASN A 31 27.32 -15.51 9.24
N SER A 32 26.54 -16.16 10.11
CA SER A 32 26.68 -16.02 11.56
C SER A 32 28.08 -16.41 12.04
N ALA A 33 28.58 -17.57 11.61
CA ALA A 33 29.94 -18.01 11.94
C ALA A 33 31.03 -17.09 11.36
N LEU A 34 30.78 -16.47 10.20
CA LEU A 34 31.68 -15.46 9.64
C LEU A 34 31.68 -14.18 10.49
N GLN A 35 30.54 -13.73 10.98
CA GLN A 35 30.45 -12.56 11.87
C GLN A 35 31.20 -12.81 13.18
N ASP A 36 31.04 -13.98 13.80
CA ASP A 36 31.78 -14.34 15.02
C ASP A 36 33.30 -14.32 14.82
N VAL A 37 33.77 -14.79 13.66
CA VAL A 37 35.19 -14.71 13.29
C VAL A 37 35.64 -13.27 13.09
N LEU A 38 34.81 -12.42 12.48
CA LEU A 38 35.11 -10.99 12.28
C LEU A 38 35.14 -10.23 13.61
N GLU A 39 34.23 -10.53 14.53
CA GLU A 39 34.20 -9.93 15.87
C GLU A 39 35.43 -10.34 16.68
N THR A 40 35.76 -11.63 16.71
CA THR A 40 36.98 -12.16 17.34
C THR A 40 38.22 -11.48 16.74
N CYS A 41 38.23 -11.27 15.43
CA CYS A 41 39.31 -10.59 14.73
C CYS A 41 39.52 -9.15 15.20
N SER A 42 38.43 -8.42 15.32
CA SER A 42 38.43 -7.01 15.69
C SER A 42 38.80 -6.84 17.15
N HIS A 43 38.37 -7.75 18.02
CA HIS A 43 38.80 -7.78 19.40
C HIS A 43 40.33 -8.00 19.52
N GLU A 44 40.90 -8.98 18.82
CA GLU A 44 42.34 -9.28 18.86
C GLU A 44 43.20 -8.17 18.22
N LYS A 45 42.64 -7.42 17.26
CA LYS A 45 43.30 -6.23 16.69
C LYS A 45 43.43 -5.10 17.71
N LEU A 46 42.47 -4.94 18.61
CA LEU A 46 42.44 -3.89 19.64
C LEU A 46 43.31 -4.23 20.85
N THR A 47 43.59 -5.51 21.12
CA THR A 47 44.39 -5.97 22.27
C THR A 47 45.90 -6.01 22.01
N ARG A 48 46.36 -5.94 20.74
CA ARG A 48 47.79 -5.95 20.42
C ARG A 48 48.53 -4.67 20.85
N PRO A 49 49.77 -4.75 21.39
CA PRO A 49 50.54 -3.60 21.87
C PRO A 49 50.89 -2.52 20.81
N ASP A 50 50.75 -2.82 19.52
CA ASP A 50 51.15 -1.93 18.42
C ASP A 50 50.05 -0.92 18.02
N SER A 51 48.84 -1.02 18.57
CA SER A 51 47.70 -0.13 18.27
C SER A 51 47.61 1.09 19.21
N TYR A 52 48.50 1.18 20.21
CA TYR A 52 48.50 2.28 21.19
C TYR A 52 49.26 3.51 20.67
N ILE A 53 48.57 4.64 20.53
CA ILE A 53 49.19 5.90 20.10
C ILE A 53 49.76 6.61 21.34
N LYS A 54 51.09 6.78 21.42
CA LYS A 54 51.71 7.63 22.45
C LYS A 54 51.41 9.10 22.14
N LYS A 55 50.46 9.70 22.87
CA LYS A 55 50.33 11.17 22.98
C LYS A 55 50.60 11.59 24.41
N ASN A 56 51.60 12.44 24.61
CA ASN A 56 51.86 13.13 25.88
C ASN A 56 52.03 12.21 27.12
N GLY A 57 52.65 11.04 26.95
CA GLY A 57 52.95 10.12 28.06
C GLY A 57 51.74 9.32 28.58
N THR A 58 50.56 9.49 28.00
CA THR A 58 49.36 8.68 28.29
C THR A 58 49.14 7.69 27.16
N ILE A 59 48.99 6.40 27.49
CA ILE A 59 48.67 5.33 26.56
C ILE A 59 47.17 5.36 26.33
N ASN A 60 46.72 5.78 25.15
CA ASN A 60 45.31 5.73 24.76
C ASN A 60 45.10 4.62 23.71
N PRO A 61 44.05 3.79 23.83
CA PRO A 61 43.68 2.85 22.77
C PRO A 61 43.33 3.61 21.47
N ALA A 62 43.64 3.02 20.31
CA ALA A 62 43.21 3.56 19.02
C ALA A 62 41.68 3.69 18.97
N PRO A 63 41.12 4.71 18.28
CA PRO A 63 39.68 4.82 18.11
C PRO A 63 39.14 3.56 17.42
N GLU A 64 38.10 2.95 18.02
CA GLU A 64 37.38 1.82 17.44
C GLU A 64 36.82 2.23 16.07
N THR A 65 37.32 1.62 15.00
CA THR A 65 36.64 1.66 13.70
C THR A 65 35.49 0.66 13.77
N LYS A 66 34.27 1.14 14.06
CA LYS A 66 33.06 0.33 13.99
C LYS A 66 32.90 -0.23 12.57
N GLN A 67 32.80 -1.54 12.45
CA GLN A 67 32.62 -2.23 11.17
C GLN A 67 31.14 -2.41 10.88
N CYS A 68 30.78 -2.32 9.61
CA CYS A 68 29.40 -2.53 9.17
C CYS A 68 29.16 -3.98 8.74
N SER A 69 27.96 -4.46 9.02
CA SER A 69 27.45 -5.77 8.58
C SER A 69 27.69 -5.95 7.08
N GLY A 70 28.23 -7.10 6.68
CA GLY A 70 28.45 -7.47 5.27
C GLY A 70 29.32 -6.51 4.44
N ALA A 71 30.07 -5.59 5.06
CA ALA A 71 30.76 -4.49 4.36
C ALA A 71 29.83 -3.70 3.41
N CYS A 72 28.58 -3.51 3.85
CA CYS A 72 27.52 -2.86 3.08
C CYS A 72 27.31 -3.48 1.70
N SER A 73 27.59 -4.78 1.54
CA SER A 73 27.50 -5.54 0.28
C SER A 73 28.23 -4.89 -0.90
N GLY A 74 29.18 -3.98 -0.63
CA GLY A 74 29.80 -3.13 -1.66
C GLY A 74 28.86 -2.11 -2.31
N GLN A 75 27.65 -1.93 -1.76
CA GLN A 75 26.57 -1.07 -2.25
C GLN A 75 26.26 0.10 -1.30
N GLY A 76 27.21 0.47 -0.43
CA GLY A 76 27.09 1.62 0.45
C GLY A 76 28.40 1.98 1.13
N ASP A 77 28.41 3.13 1.78
CA ASP A 77 29.53 3.60 2.59
C ASP A 77 29.34 3.21 4.05
N CYS A 78 30.39 2.66 4.68
CA CYS A 78 30.35 2.28 6.09
C CYS A 78 30.75 3.47 6.98
N ILE A 79 29.81 3.96 7.80
CA ILE A 79 30.00 5.14 8.65
C ILE A 79 29.59 4.76 10.07
N ASP A 80 30.55 4.74 10.99
CA ASP A 80 30.35 4.43 12.42
C ASP A 80 29.56 3.12 12.68
N GLY A 81 29.74 2.10 11.85
CA GLY A 81 29.09 0.80 11.96
C GLY A 81 27.71 0.70 11.30
N GLU A 82 27.21 1.79 10.73
CA GLU A 82 25.99 1.81 9.94
C GLU A 82 26.29 1.94 8.44
N CYS A 83 25.55 1.19 7.63
CA CYS A 83 25.67 1.27 6.18
C CYS A 83 24.82 2.41 5.61
N GLN A 84 25.49 3.37 4.98
CA GLN A 84 24.86 4.41 4.20
C GLN A 84 24.73 3.93 2.74
N CYS A 85 23.59 3.33 2.42
CA CYS A 85 23.37 2.67 1.14
C CYS A 85 23.30 3.64 -0.05
N ASN A 86 23.78 3.16 -1.20
CA ASN A 86 23.61 3.82 -2.49
C ASN A 86 22.13 3.92 -2.84
N TYR A 87 21.77 4.90 -3.68
CA TYR A 87 20.38 5.30 -3.96
C TYR A 87 19.40 4.15 -4.29
N TYR A 88 19.87 3.10 -4.99
CA TYR A 88 19.05 1.94 -5.39
C TYR A 88 19.11 0.75 -4.44
N PHE A 89 19.81 0.86 -3.32
CA PHE A 89 20.04 -0.23 -2.39
C PHE A 89 19.53 0.12 -0.99
N GLU A 90 19.09 -0.87 -0.24
CA GLU A 90 18.65 -0.73 1.16
C GLU A 90 18.88 -2.03 1.93
N GLY A 91 18.50 -2.06 3.21
CA GLY A 91 18.79 -3.13 4.14
C GLY A 91 19.95 -2.76 5.07
N GLU A 92 20.14 -3.55 6.13
CA GLU A 92 21.19 -3.33 7.12
C GLU A 92 22.60 -3.33 6.50
N ASP A 93 22.78 -4.11 5.43
CA ASP A 93 24.01 -4.27 4.68
C ASP A 93 23.88 -3.86 3.21
N CYS A 94 22.87 -3.08 2.83
CA CYS A 94 22.63 -2.62 1.44
C CYS A 94 22.44 -3.73 0.38
N SER A 95 22.01 -4.92 0.78
CA SER A 95 21.80 -6.06 -0.14
C SER A 95 20.49 -5.99 -0.96
N ILE A 96 19.55 -5.12 -0.59
CA ILE A 96 18.20 -5.09 -1.19
C ILE A 96 18.18 -4.10 -2.36
N ASP A 97 18.00 -4.57 -3.60
CA ASP A 97 17.84 -3.69 -4.78
C ASP A 97 16.38 -3.20 -4.92
N LYS A 98 16.18 -1.90 -4.76
CA LYS A 98 14.86 -1.23 -4.85
C LYS A 98 14.19 -1.36 -6.23
N ARG A 99 14.93 -1.75 -7.26
CA ARG A 99 14.44 -1.86 -8.65
C ARG A 99 13.90 -3.25 -8.98
N GLN A 100 14.19 -4.25 -8.15
CA GLN A 100 13.70 -5.60 -8.37
C GLN A 100 12.37 -5.80 -7.64
N PRO A 101 11.27 -6.06 -8.36
CA PRO A 101 9.98 -6.38 -7.73
C PRO A 101 10.02 -7.80 -7.14
N PRO A 102 9.36 -8.04 -6.00
CA PRO A 102 9.18 -9.39 -5.48
C PRO A 102 8.15 -10.14 -6.33
N SER A 103 8.21 -11.46 -6.29
CA SER A 103 7.23 -12.32 -6.95
C SER A 103 6.18 -12.80 -5.93
N ILE A 104 4.89 -12.65 -6.25
CA ILE A 104 3.81 -13.30 -5.50
C ILE A 104 3.57 -14.64 -6.17
N LYS A 105 3.82 -15.72 -5.43
CA LYS A 105 3.85 -17.06 -6.02
C LYS A 105 2.46 -17.67 -6.20
N GLU A 106 1.47 -17.34 -5.36
CA GLU A 106 0.23 -18.12 -5.31
C GLU A 106 -1.07 -17.30 -5.12
N ILE A 107 -2.07 -17.57 -5.97
CA ILE A 107 -3.42 -17.02 -5.92
C ILE A 107 -4.40 -18.19 -5.78
N PHE A 108 -5.27 -18.15 -4.77
CA PHE A 108 -6.30 -19.17 -4.52
C PHE A 108 -7.70 -18.59 -4.76
N VAL A 109 -8.44 -19.21 -5.67
CA VAL A 109 -9.87 -18.91 -5.84
C VAL A 109 -10.66 -20.04 -5.21
N THR A 110 -11.38 -19.77 -4.12
CA THR A 110 -12.33 -20.72 -3.56
C THR A 110 -13.66 -20.61 -4.28
N GLU A 111 -13.82 -21.39 -5.33
CA GLU A 111 -15.14 -21.86 -5.75
C GLU A 111 -15.14 -23.38 -5.68
N GLY A 112 -16.14 -23.94 -5.01
CA GLY A 112 -16.71 -25.26 -5.32
C GLY A 112 -15.78 -26.48 -5.33
N PHE A 113 -14.74 -26.55 -6.17
CA PHE A 113 -13.71 -27.59 -6.18
C PHE A 113 -12.50 -27.28 -7.12
N PHE A 114 -12.16 -26.02 -7.44
CA PHE A 114 -11.06 -25.76 -8.40
C PHE A 114 -10.07 -24.69 -7.95
N GLN A 115 -8.82 -25.11 -7.75
CA GLN A 115 -7.66 -24.24 -7.56
C GLN A 115 -7.18 -23.77 -8.95
N THR A 116 -7.33 -22.48 -9.26
CA THR A 116 -6.64 -21.87 -10.40
C THR A 116 -5.37 -21.21 -9.89
N PHE A 117 -4.22 -21.81 -10.16
CA PHE A 117 -2.92 -21.26 -9.78
C PHE A 117 -2.45 -20.27 -10.85
N LYS A 118 -2.15 -19.04 -10.44
CA LYS A 118 -1.46 -18.07 -11.28
C LYS A 118 -0.33 -17.45 -10.47
N GLU A 119 0.89 -17.65 -10.94
CA GLU A 119 2.08 -16.97 -10.42
C GLU A 119 2.15 -15.60 -11.10
N GLU A 120 2.25 -14.54 -10.29
CA GLU A 120 2.25 -13.16 -10.79
C GLU A 120 3.27 -12.30 -10.05
N THR A 121 4.27 -11.83 -10.78
CA THR A 121 5.24 -10.85 -10.26
C THR A 121 4.59 -9.47 -10.28
N VAL A 122 4.44 -8.86 -9.11
CA VAL A 122 3.81 -7.54 -8.99
C VAL A 122 4.83 -6.46 -8.67
N PRO A 123 4.79 -5.31 -9.37
CA PRO A 123 5.67 -4.19 -9.06
C PRO A 123 5.37 -3.64 -7.66
N MET A 124 6.43 -3.39 -6.89
CA MET A 124 6.34 -2.92 -5.51
C MET A 124 6.70 -1.45 -5.34
N GLY A 125 6.09 -0.84 -4.32
CA GLY A 125 6.63 0.30 -3.61
C GLY A 125 7.31 -0.17 -2.33
N PHE A 126 8.63 -0.11 -2.28
CA PHE A 126 9.37 -0.33 -1.05
C PHE A 126 9.05 0.79 -0.04
N ILE A 127 8.74 0.44 1.21
CA ILE A 127 8.48 1.41 2.29
C ILE A 127 9.65 1.44 3.29
N SER A 128 10.09 0.27 3.77
CA SER A 128 11.21 0.10 4.69
C SER A 128 11.69 -1.36 4.68
N SER A 129 12.77 -1.66 5.41
CA SER A 129 13.28 -3.04 5.57
C SER A 129 12.24 -4.04 6.10
N ASN A 130 11.21 -3.56 6.80
CA ASN A 130 10.16 -4.40 7.38
C ASN A 130 8.78 -4.19 6.74
N ASN A 131 8.66 -3.21 5.82
CA ASN A 131 7.38 -2.86 5.24
C ASN A 131 7.48 -2.73 3.73
N VAL A 132 6.55 -3.41 3.08
CA VAL A 132 6.47 -3.42 1.63
C VAL A 132 5.04 -3.11 1.19
N LYS A 133 4.89 -2.44 0.04
CA LYS A 133 3.58 -2.14 -0.55
C LYS A 133 3.49 -2.76 -1.93
N CYS A 134 2.60 -3.74 -2.05
CA CYS A 134 2.29 -4.40 -3.31
C CYS A 134 0.93 -3.94 -3.81
N LYS A 135 0.77 -3.79 -5.13
CA LYS A 135 -0.56 -3.78 -5.74
C LYS A 135 -0.97 -5.22 -5.97
N ILE A 136 -1.99 -5.67 -5.26
CA ILE A 136 -2.61 -6.97 -5.54
C ILE A 136 -3.29 -6.85 -6.90
N PRO A 137 -3.12 -7.80 -7.84
CA PRO A 137 -3.73 -7.79 -9.15
C PRO A 137 -5.23 -8.09 -8.99
N ALA A 138 -5.96 -7.06 -8.53
CA ALA A 138 -7.36 -7.17 -8.11
C ALA A 138 -8.34 -6.80 -9.23
N ASP A 139 -7.84 -6.47 -10.43
CA ASP A 139 -8.67 -5.91 -11.50
C ASP A 139 -9.60 -6.95 -12.14
N GLU A 140 -9.30 -8.25 -12.04
CA GLU A 140 -10.23 -9.34 -12.41
C GLU A 140 -11.07 -9.85 -11.22
N VAL A 141 -10.85 -9.31 -10.02
CA VAL A 141 -11.23 -9.93 -8.74
C VAL A 141 -12.35 -9.19 -8.00
N ARG A 142 -12.55 -7.90 -8.27
CA ARG A 142 -13.56 -7.08 -7.58
C ARG A 142 -15.01 -7.53 -7.78
N GLU A 143 -15.29 -8.36 -8.79
CA GLU A 143 -16.62 -8.92 -9.00
C GLU A 143 -16.90 -10.18 -8.17
N LYS A 144 -15.87 -10.81 -7.57
CA LYS A 144 -16.01 -12.07 -6.85
C LYS A 144 -16.40 -11.88 -5.38
N PRO A 145 -17.12 -12.84 -4.78
CA PRO A 145 -17.54 -12.73 -3.39
C PRO A 145 -16.37 -12.97 -2.43
N VAL A 146 -15.40 -13.81 -2.81
CA VAL A 146 -14.18 -14.13 -2.04
C VAL A 146 -13.03 -14.32 -3.00
N THR A 147 -11.84 -13.87 -2.61
CA THR A 147 -10.58 -14.18 -3.28
C THR A 147 -9.46 -14.27 -2.24
N VAL A 148 -8.64 -15.30 -2.41
CA VAL A 148 -7.61 -15.68 -1.45
C VAL A 148 -6.25 -15.59 -2.16
N TYR A 149 -5.23 -15.16 -1.44
CA TYR A 149 -3.86 -15.06 -1.91
C TYR A 149 -2.97 -15.74 -0.89
N ASP A 150 -2.01 -16.54 -1.35
CA ASP A 150 -0.91 -16.98 -0.52
C ASP A 150 0.33 -16.20 -0.94
N ILE A 151 0.63 -15.21 -0.11
CA ILE A 151 1.64 -14.21 -0.40
C ILE A 151 2.97 -14.70 0.16
N SER A 152 3.92 -14.91 -0.74
CA SER A 152 5.34 -15.05 -0.40
C SER A 152 6.10 -13.87 -1.00
N ILE A 153 7.18 -13.46 -0.34
CA ILE A 153 7.98 -12.30 -0.74
C ILE A 153 9.41 -12.77 -0.95
N SER A 154 10.02 -12.35 -2.06
CA SER A 154 11.44 -12.53 -2.34
C SER A 154 12.08 -11.18 -2.64
N ASN A 155 13.27 -10.96 -2.09
CA ASN A 155 14.12 -9.80 -2.41
C ASN A 155 14.95 -9.99 -3.69
N HIS A 156 15.08 -11.22 -4.21
CA HIS A 156 15.95 -11.54 -5.35
C HIS A 156 15.35 -12.58 -6.33
N GLY A 157 14.07 -12.93 -6.15
CA GLY A 157 13.32 -13.84 -7.01
C GLY A 157 13.69 -15.32 -6.90
N GLN A 158 14.63 -15.72 -6.03
CA GLN A 158 15.07 -17.12 -5.90
C GLN A 158 14.66 -17.75 -4.56
N GLU A 159 14.87 -17.06 -3.44
CA GLU A 159 14.39 -17.49 -2.12
C GLU A 159 13.18 -16.69 -1.67
N TYR A 160 12.20 -17.36 -1.09
CA TYR A 160 10.92 -16.80 -0.75
C TYR A 160 10.65 -16.97 0.75
N SER A 161 9.99 -15.97 1.34
CA SER A 161 9.44 -16.10 2.69
C SER A 161 8.43 -17.25 2.76
N ARG A 162 8.12 -17.69 4.00
CA ARG A 162 6.92 -18.48 4.24
C ARG A 162 5.68 -17.79 3.67
N GLU A 163 4.72 -18.59 3.22
CA GLU A 163 3.45 -18.11 2.67
C GLU A 163 2.60 -17.49 3.78
N GLN A 164 1.97 -16.37 3.44
CA GLN A 164 0.99 -15.68 4.27
C GLN A 164 -0.35 -15.61 3.55
N LEU A 165 -1.35 -16.23 4.16
CA LEU A 165 -2.73 -16.18 3.68
C LEU A 165 -3.30 -14.76 3.78
N PHE A 166 -3.88 -14.27 2.69
CA PHE A 166 -4.55 -12.98 2.61
C PHE A 166 -5.89 -13.12 1.88
N VAL A 167 -6.99 -12.74 2.55
CA VAL A 167 -8.35 -12.93 2.03
C VAL A 167 -9.02 -11.58 1.78
N ILE A 168 -9.48 -11.37 0.54
CA ILE A 168 -10.35 -10.27 0.14
C ILE A 168 -11.74 -10.84 -0.06
N TYR A 169 -12.75 -10.25 0.57
CA TYR A 169 -14.13 -10.70 0.41
C TYR A 169 -15.11 -9.53 0.36
N ASN A 170 -16.25 -9.76 -0.27
CA ASN A 170 -17.33 -8.80 -0.31
C ASN A 170 -18.11 -8.84 1.01
N GLY A 171 -17.79 -7.88 1.88
CA GLY A 171 -18.40 -7.76 3.21
C GLY A 171 -19.92 -7.55 3.21
N LYS A 172 -20.56 -7.32 2.05
CA LYS A 172 -22.03 -7.31 1.96
C LYS A 172 -22.63 -8.66 2.30
N CYS A 173 -22.14 -9.74 1.68
CA CYS A 173 -22.72 -11.08 1.84
C CYS A 173 -21.77 -12.15 2.40
N ILE A 174 -20.48 -11.86 2.53
CA ILE A 174 -19.50 -12.80 3.08
C ILE A 174 -18.95 -12.28 4.42
N GLU A 175 -18.66 -13.21 5.31
CA GLU A 175 -17.83 -13.02 6.50
C GLU A 175 -16.75 -14.10 6.53
N CYS A 176 -15.50 -13.71 6.81
CA CYS A 176 -14.38 -14.64 6.95
C CYS A 176 -13.71 -14.47 8.32
N ASP A 177 -13.17 -15.56 8.88
CA ASP A 177 -12.38 -15.51 10.12
C ASP A 177 -10.88 -15.20 9.87
N GLU A 178 -10.09 -15.10 10.94
CA GLU A 178 -8.65 -14.83 10.87
C GLU A 178 -7.85 -15.96 10.19
N MET A 179 -8.43 -17.16 10.11
CA MET A 179 -7.86 -18.31 9.40
C MET A 179 -8.27 -18.36 7.93
N GLY A 180 -9.06 -17.38 7.46
CA GLY A 180 -9.53 -17.31 6.08
C GLY A 180 -10.72 -18.21 5.76
N HIS A 181 -11.40 -18.79 6.76
CA HIS A 181 -12.63 -19.54 6.52
C HIS A 181 -13.79 -18.57 6.27
N CYS A 182 -14.28 -18.56 5.03
CA CYS A 182 -15.37 -17.68 4.61
C CYS A 182 -16.73 -18.39 4.58
N LYS A 183 -17.77 -17.69 5.01
CA LYS A 183 -19.16 -18.14 4.93
C LYS A 183 -20.09 -17.02 4.49
N GLN A 184 -21.21 -17.40 3.87
CA GLN A 184 -22.26 -16.45 3.51
C GLN A 184 -23.04 -15.99 4.75
N LYS A 185 -23.32 -14.70 4.84
CA LYS A 185 -24.17 -14.09 5.87
C LYS A 185 -25.63 -14.48 5.65
N LEU A 186 -26.30 -14.88 6.72
CA LEU A 186 -27.70 -15.40 6.68
C LEU A 186 -28.74 -14.42 6.12
N ASN A 187 -28.52 -13.10 6.20
CA ASN A 187 -29.48 -12.08 5.77
C ASN A 187 -29.07 -11.38 4.46
N THR A 188 -28.50 -12.13 3.52
CA THR A 188 -27.94 -11.60 2.27
C THR A 188 -28.09 -12.62 1.17
N CYS A 189 -28.18 -12.19 -0.09
CA CYS A 189 -28.18 -13.12 -1.22
C CYS A 189 -26.81 -13.13 -1.92
N LEU A 190 -26.38 -14.31 -2.33
CA LEU A 190 -25.24 -14.51 -3.23
C LEU A 190 -25.77 -15.10 -4.54
N ILE A 191 -26.02 -14.25 -5.54
CA ILE A 191 -26.68 -14.63 -6.79
C ILE A 191 -25.69 -14.45 -7.93
N SER A 192 -25.33 -15.53 -8.61
CA SER A 192 -24.36 -15.50 -9.72
C SER A 192 -23.06 -14.78 -9.33
N ASP A 193 -22.48 -15.18 -8.20
CA ASP A 193 -21.23 -14.66 -7.63
C ASP A 193 -21.24 -13.17 -7.24
N LYS A 194 -22.41 -12.54 -7.22
CA LYS A 194 -22.60 -11.17 -6.75
C LYS A 194 -23.40 -11.13 -5.46
N CYS A 195 -22.94 -10.29 -4.53
CA CYS A 195 -23.61 -10.07 -3.25
C CYS A 195 -24.73 -9.02 -3.39
N TYR A 196 -25.91 -9.37 -2.90
CA TYR A 196 -27.10 -8.50 -2.85
C TYR A 196 -27.63 -8.35 -1.43
N THR A 197 -28.16 -7.16 -1.12
CA THR A 197 -28.87 -6.91 0.14
C THR A 197 -30.36 -7.27 0.03
N PRO A 198 -31.02 -7.63 1.15
CA PRO A 198 -32.44 -7.98 1.12
C PRO A 198 -33.28 -6.85 0.50
N GLY A 199 -34.09 -7.19 -0.51
CA GLY A 199 -34.95 -6.24 -1.20
C GLY A 199 -34.34 -5.62 -2.47
N GLU A 200 -33.06 -5.84 -2.77
CA GLU A 200 -32.46 -5.38 -4.03
C GLU A 200 -33.11 -6.08 -5.23
N LEU A 201 -33.38 -5.32 -6.29
CA LEU A 201 -33.98 -5.81 -7.53
C LEU A 201 -32.91 -6.27 -8.51
N ASP A 202 -33.27 -7.26 -9.32
CA ASP A 202 -32.46 -7.68 -10.46
C ASP A 202 -32.34 -6.53 -11.47
N ALA A 203 -31.13 -5.99 -11.62
CA ALA A 203 -30.82 -4.91 -12.54
C ALA A 203 -31.09 -5.25 -14.02
N ILE A 204 -31.17 -6.54 -14.37
CA ILE A 204 -31.42 -6.99 -15.74
C ILE A 204 -32.92 -7.14 -15.97
N THR A 205 -33.57 -8.04 -15.24
CA THR A 205 -34.98 -8.37 -15.50
C THR A 205 -35.97 -7.46 -14.78
N HIS A 206 -35.54 -6.73 -13.75
CA HIS A 206 -36.38 -5.93 -12.82
C HIS A 206 -37.55 -6.72 -12.20
N LYS A 207 -37.53 -8.05 -12.30
CA LYS A 207 -38.60 -8.97 -11.86
C LYS A 207 -38.14 -9.93 -10.76
N GLY A 208 -36.83 -9.99 -10.51
CA GLY A 208 -36.24 -10.68 -9.37
C GLY A 208 -36.00 -9.71 -8.22
N ILE A 209 -36.19 -10.19 -6.98
CA ILE A 209 -35.80 -9.51 -5.75
C ILE A 209 -34.92 -10.44 -4.91
N CYS A 210 -33.89 -9.90 -4.26
CA CYS A 210 -33.10 -10.63 -3.27
C CYS A 210 -33.96 -10.85 -2.02
N ASN A 211 -34.28 -12.11 -1.72
CA ASN A 211 -34.92 -12.51 -0.48
C ASN A 211 -34.15 -13.69 0.14
N PRO A 212 -33.31 -13.44 1.15
CA PRO A 212 -32.43 -14.46 1.72
C PRO A 212 -33.18 -15.55 2.50
N THR A 213 -34.40 -15.26 2.95
CA THR A 213 -35.23 -16.23 3.67
C THR A 213 -35.88 -17.25 2.74
N THR A 214 -36.22 -16.84 1.51
CA THR A 214 -36.83 -17.73 0.51
C THR A 214 -35.80 -18.37 -0.42
N ASN A 215 -34.85 -17.59 -0.92
CA ASN A 215 -33.83 -18.05 -1.85
C ASN A 215 -32.53 -17.24 -1.68
N PRO A 216 -31.61 -17.68 -0.80
CA PRO A 216 -30.36 -16.96 -0.53
C PRO A 216 -29.33 -17.05 -1.67
N THR A 217 -29.53 -17.92 -2.66
CA THR A 217 -28.59 -18.11 -3.78
C THR A 217 -29.21 -17.79 -5.15
N GLY A 218 -30.45 -17.32 -5.19
CA GLY A 218 -31.16 -17.03 -6.44
C GLY A 218 -32.23 -15.96 -6.31
N TRP A 219 -32.68 -15.44 -7.44
CA TRP A 219 -33.72 -14.41 -7.48
C TRP A 219 -35.09 -14.97 -7.05
N THR A 220 -35.77 -14.24 -6.15
CA THR A 220 -37.17 -14.49 -5.85
C THR A 220 -38.05 -13.68 -6.81
N GLN A 221 -38.97 -14.34 -7.52
CA GLN A 221 -39.79 -13.68 -8.53
C GLN A 221 -40.88 -12.81 -7.88
N VAL A 222 -40.99 -11.56 -8.31
CA VAL A 222 -42.10 -10.68 -7.93
C VAL A 222 -43.21 -10.87 -8.95
N GLY A 223 -44.26 -11.61 -8.57
CA GLY A 223 -45.43 -11.84 -9.43
C GLY A 223 -46.05 -10.51 -9.88
N GLY A 224 -46.18 -10.33 -11.19
CA GLY A 224 -46.65 -9.10 -11.81
C GLY A 224 -48.04 -8.69 -11.35
N GLY A 225 -48.15 -7.46 -10.83
CA GLY A 225 -49.43 -6.86 -10.51
C GLY A 225 -49.35 -5.62 -9.63
N PHE A 226 -48.72 -4.54 -10.11
CA PHE A 226 -49.13 -3.17 -9.73
C PHE A 226 -48.95 -2.20 -10.90
N SER A 227 -50.06 -1.98 -11.59
CA SER A 227 -50.39 -0.76 -12.31
C SER A 227 -50.27 0.45 -11.38
N HIS A 228 -49.59 1.49 -11.84
CA HIS A 228 -49.61 2.88 -11.36
C HIS A 228 -49.86 3.08 -9.85
N LEU A 229 -48.79 3.16 -9.07
CA LEU A 229 -48.78 3.94 -7.84
C LEU A 229 -48.13 5.31 -8.11
N PRO A 230 -48.67 6.40 -7.52
CA PRO A 230 -48.14 7.75 -7.70
C PRO A 230 -46.73 7.85 -7.13
N PRO A 231 -45.91 8.85 -7.53
CA PRO A 231 -44.63 9.10 -6.90
C PRO A 231 -44.88 9.44 -5.42
N SER A 232 -44.64 8.48 -4.52
CA SER A 232 -44.53 8.72 -3.09
C SER A 232 -43.11 9.24 -2.81
N PRO A 233 -42.94 10.12 -1.80
CA PRO A 233 -41.75 10.95 -1.69
C PRO A 233 -40.53 10.09 -1.42
N THR A 234 -39.42 10.50 -2.02
CA THR A 234 -38.07 10.07 -1.72
C THR A 234 -37.89 9.81 -0.22
N PRO A 235 -37.33 8.67 0.20
CA PRO A 235 -36.89 8.52 1.58
C PRO A 235 -35.76 9.52 1.79
N THR A 236 -36.06 10.62 2.48
CA THR A 236 -35.04 11.41 3.17
C THR A 236 -34.40 10.47 4.18
N VAL A 237 -33.29 9.87 3.78
CA VAL A 237 -32.32 9.30 4.72
C VAL A 237 -31.96 10.47 5.61
N ASN A 238 -32.45 10.43 6.86
CA ASN A 238 -31.80 11.13 7.95
C ASN A 238 -30.44 10.47 8.11
N THR A 239 -29.50 10.87 7.26
CA THR A 239 -28.10 10.84 7.63
C THR A 239 -28.02 11.57 8.96
N PRO A 240 -27.25 11.07 9.93
CA PRO A 240 -26.76 11.94 10.98
C PRO A 240 -26.20 13.16 10.27
N ASN A 241 -26.83 14.31 10.47
CA ASN A 241 -26.25 15.60 10.16
C ASN A 241 -25.02 15.73 11.05
N ILE A 242 -23.92 15.09 10.65
CA ILE A 242 -22.61 15.61 10.98
C ILE A 242 -22.42 16.73 9.98
N ALA A 243 -22.80 17.92 10.45
CA ALA A 243 -22.59 19.16 9.74
C ALA A 243 -21.16 19.18 9.17
N PRO A 244 -20.97 19.61 7.92
CA PRO A 244 -19.65 19.92 7.44
C PRO A 244 -19.12 21.02 8.36
N LEU A 245 -17.99 20.75 9.03
CA LEU A 245 -17.16 21.79 9.60
C LEU A 245 -16.54 22.57 8.42
N GLY A 246 -17.35 23.38 7.74
CA GLY A 246 -16.89 24.60 7.08
C GLY A 246 -16.65 24.63 5.56
N GLY A 247 -17.07 23.65 4.75
CA GLY A 247 -16.89 23.71 3.29
C GLY A 247 -18.13 23.33 2.49
N GLN A 248 -18.63 24.22 1.62
CA GLN A 248 -19.57 23.83 0.57
C GLN A 248 -18.81 22.99 -0.46
N ILE A 249 -19.29 21.79 -0.79
CA ILE A 249 -18.74 21.02 -1.91
C ILE A 249 -19.04 21.80 -3.20
N LEU A 250 -18.06 22.59 -3.67
CA LEU A 250 -18.16 23.25 -4.97
C LEU A 250 -18.34 22.14 -6.03
N PRO A 251 -19.33 22.21 -6.93
CA PRO A 251 -19.53 21.21 -7.95
C PRO A 251 -18.38 21.27 -8.95
N ARG A 252 -17.39 20.40 -8.75
CA ARG A 252 -16.25 20.25 -9.65
C ARG A 252 -16.67 19.40 -10.84
N PRO A 253 -16.19 19.70 -12.06
CA PRO A 253 -16.44 18.88 -13.24
C PRO A 253 -16.04 17.42 -13.04
N ASP A 254 -14.89 17.21 -12.40
CA ASP A 254 -14.36 15.92 -11.99
C ASP A 254 -13.38 16.07 -10.82
N VAL A 255 -12.83 14.96 -10.33
CA VAL A 255 -11.92 14.93 -9.17
C VAL A 255 -10.56 15.61 -9.42
N TRP A 256 -10.12 15.75 -10.67
CA TRP A 256 -8.82 16.32 -11.06
C TRP A 256 -8.91 17.74 -11.64
N THR A 257 -10.09 18.14 -12.12
CA THR A 257 -10.35 19.43 -12.75
C THR A 257 -10.94 20.41 -11.76
N ARG A 258 -10.19 21.45 -11.41
CA ARG A 258 -10.66 22.55 -10.55
C ARG A 258 -11.59 23.49 -11.30
N ASN A 259 -11.22 23.84 -12.53
CA ASN A 259 -12.04 24.62 -13.44
C ASN A 259 -11.86 24.09 -14.85
N SER A 260 -12.94 24.02 -15.63
CA SER A 260 -12.89 23.47 -16.99
C SER A 260 -12.21 24.39 -18.00
N THR A 261 -12.04 25.67 -17.67
CA THR A 261 -11.36 26.68 -18.50
C THR A 261 -10.69 27.73 -17.60
N GLY A 262 -9.93 28.65 -18.19
CA GLY A 262 -9.33 29.79 -17.50
C GLY A 262 -7.85 29.64 -17.17
N CYS A 263 -7.24 28.50 -17.51
CA CYS A 263 -5.81 28.31 -17.43
C CYS A 263 -5.18 28.25 -18.82
N THR A 264 -3.95 28.77 -18.93
CA THR A 264 -3.18 28.71 -20.17
C THR A 264 -2.95 27.25 -20.56
N CYS A 265 -3.13 26.93 -21.84
CA CYS A 265 -2.92 25.57 -22.33
C CYS A 265 -1.44 25.20 -22.35
N SER A 266 -1.08 24.06 -21.75
CA SER A 266 0.30 23.54 -21.73
C SER A 266 0.89 23.33 -23.13
N PHE A 267 0.04 23.05 -24.13
CA PHE A 267 0.45 22.87 -25.52
C PHE A 267 0.29 24.13 -26.38
N ASN A 268 -0.34 25.20 -25.86
CA ASN A 268 -0.51 26.46 -26.58
C ASN A 268 -0.69 27.66 -25.63
N ASN A 269 0.37 28.46 -25.46
CA ASN A 269 0.38 29.60 -24.56
C ASN A 269 -0.58 30.75 -24.94
N GLY A 270 -1.13 30.75 -26.16
CA GLY A 270 -2.11 31.74 -26.62
C GLY A 270 -3.56 31.38 -26.29
N ARG A 271 -3.82 30.18 -25.76
CA ARG A 271 -5.18 29.72 -25.43
C ARG A 271 -5.41 29.62 -23.93
N THR A 272 -6.62 29.93 -23.51
CA THR A 272 -7.09 29.85 -22.11
C THR A 272 -8.36 29.01 -21.96
N ASP A 273 -8.73 28.25 -22.99
CA ASP A 273 -9.84 27.30 -22.96
C ASP A 273 -9.45 25.98 -22.27
N CYS A 274 -8.26 25.91 -21.67
CA CYS A 274 -7.78 24.74 -20.96
C CYS A 274 -8.15 24.73 -19.48
N ALA A 275 -8.30 23.53 -18.96
CA ALA A 275 -8.65 23.30 -17.57
C ALA A 275 -7.57 23.79 -16.61
N CYS A 276 -8.02 24.28 -15.47
CA CYS A 276 -7.18 24.47 -14.29
C CYS A 276 -7.20 23.17 -13.49
N CYS A 277 -6.04 22.52 -13.39
CA CYS A 277 -5.92 21.22 -12.74
C CYS A 277 -5.65 21.33 -11.24
N GLU A 278 -5.97 20.26 -10.53
CA GLU A 278 -5.52 20.06 -9.17
C GLU A 278 -4.03 19.78 -9.08
N ASP A 279 -3.46 20.01 -7.89
CA ASP A 279 -2.04 19.75 -7.67
C ASP A 279 -1.75 18.25 -7.85
N GLY A 280 -0.79 17.94 -8.72
CA GLY A 280 -0.47 16.56 -9.14
C GLY A 280 -1.32 16.05 -10.31
N ALA A 281 -2.19 16.88 -10.88
CA ALA A 281 -2.87 16.63 -12.15
C ALA A 281 -2.30 17.46 -13.28
N CYS A 282 -2.41 16.91 -14.48
CA CYS A 282 -1.92 17.49 -15.72
C CYS A 282 -3.10 17.77 -16.66
N GLN A 283 -2.98 18.85 -17.44
CA GLN A 283 -3.95 19.20 -18.46
C GLN A 283 -3.96 18.15 -19.56
N CYS A 284 -5.15 17.76 -19.99
CA CYS A 284 -5.29 16.85 -21.12
C CYS A 284 -4.97 17.55 -22.46
N PRO A 285 -4.54 16.78 -23.47
CA PRO A 285 -4.17 17.30 -24.79
C PRO A 285 -5.39 17.84 -25.56
N GLU A 286 -5.12 18.41 -26.74
CA GLU A 286 -6.14 18.97 -27.63
C GLU A 286 -7.22 17.93 -27.99
N GLY A 287 -8.49 18.28 -27.77
CA GLY A 287 -9.65 17.38 -27.87
C GLY A 287 -10.32 17.12 -26.51
N SER A 288 -9.54 17.12 -25.43
CA SER A 288 -10.02 16.97 -24.04
C SER A 288 -9.50 18.08 -23.13
N GLN A 289 -9.14 19.23 -23.71
CA GLN A 289 -8.37 20.28 -23.02
C GLN A 289 -9.09 20.92 -21.83
N ASN A 290 -10.39 20.73 -21.71
CA ASN A 290 -11.25 21.21 -20.63
C ASN A 290 -11.32 20.26 -19.42
N THR A 291 -10.47 19.22 -19.40
CA THR A 291 -10.37 18.25 -18.31
C THR A 291 -8.90 18.00 -17.94
N CYS A 292 -8.71 17.47 -16.74
CA CYS A 292 -7.41 17.09 -16.19
C CYS A 292 -7.41 15.62 -15.78
N SER A 293 -6.24 15.02 -15.77
CA SER A 293 -6.01 13.66 -15.26
C SER A 293 -4.73 13.62 -14.43
N LYS A 294 -4.53 12.55 -13.65
CA LYS A 294 -3.29 12.36 -12.91
C LYS A 294 -2.10 12.30 -13.86
N CYS A 295 -1.03 13.05 -13.59
CA CYS A 295 0.10 13.23 -14.53
C CYS A 295 0.73 11.93 -15.07
N ASP A 296 0.77 10.87 -14.27
CA ASP A 296 1.34 9.56 -14.67
C ASP A 296 0.30 8.59 -15.28
N ASP A 297 -0.92 9.07 -15.53
CA ASP A 297 -2.07 8.32 -16.05
C ASP A 297 -2.80 9.15 -17.11
N MET A 298 -2.05 9.53 -18.15
CA MET A 298 -2.56 10.33 -19.26
C MET A 298 -3.48 9.55 -20.20
N ASP A 299 -3.49 8.22 -20.12
CA ASP A 299 -4.45 7.40 -20.89
C ASP A 299 -5.89 7.59 -20.40
N SER A 300 -6.08 7.99 -19.13
CA SER A 300 -7.37 8.35 -18.56
C SER A 300 -7.87 9.74 -18.96
N CYS A 301 -7.23 10.43 -19.91
CA CYS A 301 -7.61 11.80 -20.28
C CYS A 301 -8.98 11.90 -20.95
N GLY A 302 -9.80 12.85 -20.49
CA GLY A 302 -11.17 13.06 -20.96
C GLY A 302 -12.21 12.17 -20.27
N GLU A 303 -11.81 11.23 -19.43
CA GLU A 303 -12.74 10.49 -18.57
C GLU A 303 -13.31 11.39 -17.47
N LYS A 304 -14.61 11.68 -17.52
CA LYS A 304 -15.26 12.43 -16.46
C LYS A 304 -15.45 11.55 -15.23
N LYS A 305 -14.77 11.90 -14.14
CA LYS A 305 -14.89 11.27 -12.82
C LYS A 305 -15.55 12.26 -11.85
N PRO A 306 -16.89 12.45 -11.91
CA PRO A 306 -17.59 13.46 -11.14
C PRO A 306 -17.51 13.23 -9.62
N SER A 307 -17.33 14.32 -8.87
CA SER A 307 -17.44 14.31 -7.41
C SER A 307 -18.92 14.44 -7.00
N PRO A 308 -19.43 13.71 -5.98
CA PRO A 308 -18.70 12.84 -5.04
C PRO A 308 -18.67 11.35 -5.40
N GLU A 309 -19.25 10.95 -6.54
CA GLU A 309 -19.34 9.53 -6.95
C GLU A 309 -17.97 8.85 -7.00
N TYR A 310 -16.96 9.56 -7.48
CA TYR A 310 -15.58 9.09 -7.59
C TYR A 310 -14.63 9.67 -6.52
N GLY A 311 -15.18 10.27 -5.48
CA GLY A 311 -14.43 10.92 -4.41
C GLY A 311 -14.56 12.44 -4.39
N ILE A 312 -13.91 13.07 -3.42
CA ILE A 312 -13.98 14.53 -3.16
C ILE A 312 -13.02 15.28 -4.07
N ASP A 313 -11.77 14.79 -4.17
CA ASP A 313 -10.79 15.26 -5.14
C ASP A 313 -9.89 14.10 -5.58
N GLY A 314 -8.92 14.39 -6.44
CA GLY A 314 -8.03 13.39 -7.01
C GLY A 314 -7.28 12.56 -5.98
N TRP A 315 -7.14 13.03 -4.74
CA TRP A 315 -6.40 12.33 -3.69
C TRP A 315 -7.30 11.85 -2.55
N THR A 316 -8.45 12.46 -2.34
CA THR A 316 -9.33 12.24 -1.20
C THR A 316 -10.65 11.60 -1.65
N ALA A 317 -10.86 10.33 -1.28
CA ALA A 317 -12.09 9.61 -1.58
C ALA A 317 -13.24 10.03 -0.64
N LYS A 318 -12.95 10.14 0.65
CA LYS A 318 -13.92 10.50 1.69
C LYS A 318 -13.27 11.36 2.76
N PHE A 319 -14.04 12.28 3.34
CA PHE A 319 -13.56 13.17 4.42
C PHE A 319 -13.22 12.40 5.70
N THR A 320 -13.83 11.22 5.90
CA THR A 320 -13.75 10.45 7.14
C THR A 320 -14.09 8.98 6.89
N GLY A 321 -13.81 8.09 7.85
CA GLY A 321 -14.12 6.65 7.78
C GLY A 321 -12.91 5.75 7.55
N CYS A 322 -11.69 6.30 7.58
CA CYS A 322 -10.44 5.55 7.52
C CYS A 322 -9.56 5.79 8.75
N PHE A 323 -8.70 4.81 9.05
CA PHE A 323 -7.81 4.87 10.21
C PHE A 323 -6.80 6.01 10.10
N CYS A 324 -6.56 6.67 11.22
CA CYS A 324 -5.57 7.73 11.32
C CYS A 324 -4.17 7.14 11.49
N LEU A 325 -3.22 7.48 10.60
CA LEU A 325 -1.83 6.99 10.70
C LEU A 325 -1.12 7.44 11.99
N PHE A 326 -1.55 8.57 12.57
CA PHE A 326 -1.01 9.08 13.83
C PHE A 326 -1.72 8.53 15.08
N ASP A 327 -2.86 7.85 14.93
CA ASP A 327 -3.62 7.23 16.03
C ASP A 327 -4.54 6.13 15.47
N LEU A 328 -4.06 4.89 15.53
CA LEU A 328 -4.75 3.73 14.96
C LEU A 328 -6.09 3.40 15.65
N ASN A 329 -6.38 3.99 16.82
CA ASN A 329 -7.67 3.82 17.49
C ASN A 329 -8.76 4.74 16.91
N ARG A 330 -8.39 5.65 16.01
CA ARG A 330 -9.30 6.60 15.37
C ARG A 330 -9.56 6.24 13.93
N ALA A 331 -10.83 6.22 13.56
CA ALA A 331 -11.31 5.95 12.20
C ALA A 331 -11.96 7.17 11.54
N ASP A 332 -11.74 8.37 12.08
CA ASP A 332 -12.33 9.60 11.58
C ASP A 332 -11.40 10.41 10.67
N CYS A 333 -10.35 9.77 10.13
CA CYS A 333 -9.47 10.34 9.11
C CYS A 333 -9.99 10.08 7.69
N ALA A 334 -9.52 10.91 6.75
CA ALA A 334 -9.86 10.78 5.34
C ALA A 334 -9.42 9.45 4.75
N CYS A 335 -10.25 8.95 3.83
CA CYS A 335 -9.89 7.83 2.99
C CYS A 335 -9.20 8.36 1.73
N CYS A 336 -7.96 7.96 1.51
CA CYS A 336 -7.19 8.38 0.34
C CYS A 336 -7.43 7.48 -0.87
N GLN A 337 -7.29 8.06 -2.06
CA GLN A 337 -7.34 7.37 -3.35
C GLN A 337 -6.16 7.76 -4.24
N ASN A 338 -6.00 7.06 -5.35
CA ASN A 338 -4.97 7.33 -6.37
C ASN A 338 -3.53 7.37 -5.82
N PHE A 339 -3.27 6.62 -4.75
CA PHE A 339 -2.00 6.57 -4.00
C PHE A 339 -1.69 7.85 -3.23
N GLY A 340 -2.71 8.65 -2.87
CA GLY A 340 -2.55 9.77 -1.96
C GLY A 340 -2.20 9.33 -0.54
N CYS A 341 -1.50 10.21 0.17
CA CYS A 341 -1.16 10.08 1.58
C CYS A 341 -2.07 10.98 2.42
N PRO A 342 -2.52 10.51 3.61
CA PRO A 342 -3.36 11.32 4.48
C PRO A 342 -2.55 12.47 5.05
N CYS A 343 -3.20 13.62 5.17
CA CYS A 343 -2.65 14.72 5.91
C CYS A 343 -2.68 14.40 7.42
N GLY A 344 -1.69 14.93 8.14
CA GLY A 344 -1.51 14.68 9.58
C GLY A 344 -2.66 15.22 10.43
N TYR A 345 -2.46 15.24 11.75
CA TYR A 345 -3.50 15.58 12.73
C TYR A 345 -4.26 16.89 12.41
N GLU A 346 -3.55 17.94 12.02
CA GLU A 346 -4.14 19.26 11.72
C GLU A 346 -5.06 19.27 10.50
N HIS A 347 -4.91 18.32 9.58
CA HIS A 347 -5.70 18.25 8.34
C HIS A 347 -6.20 16.82 8.09
N LYS A 348 -6.66 16.15 9.15
CA LYS A 348 -7.00 14.72 9.16
C LYS A 348 -8.03 14.26 8.10
N ASN A 349 -8.78 15.17 7.53
CA ASN A 349 -9.85 14.94 6.55
C ASN A 349 -9.44 15.21 5.09
N GLN A 350 -8.14 15.41 4.83
CA GLN A 350 -7.58 15.65 3.51
C GLN A 350 -6.51 14.60 3.17
N CYS A 351 -6.41 14.25 1.89
CA CYS A 351 -5.28 13.52 1.34
C CYS A 351 -4.58 14.36 0.25
N VAL A 352 -3.29 14.15 0.07
CA VAL A 352 -2.46 14.81 -0.95
C VAL A 352 -1.52 13.80 -1.59
N GLU A 353 -0.82 14.21 -2.65
CA GLU A 353 0.28 13.42 -3.20
C GLU A 353 1.33 13.12 -2.11
N CYS A 354 1.76 11.85 -2.02
CA CYS A 354 2.78 11.45 -1.07
C CYS A 354 4.09 12.23 -1.29
N GLY A 355 4.75 12.62 -0.20
CA GLY A 355 5.94 13.47 -0.26
C GLY A 355 5.67 14.98 -0.35
N HIS A 356 4.41 15.40 -0.56
CA HIS A 356 4.01 16.81 -0.68
C HIS A 356 3.11 17.26 0.48
N THR A 357 3.58 17.09 1.71
CA THR A 357 2.85 17.49 2.94
C THR A 357 2.55 19.00 3.00
N ASN A 358 3.33 19.82 2.31
CA ASN A 358 3.10 21.26 2.15
C ASN A 358 1.79 21.59 1.39
N ARG A 359 1.16 20.62 0.73
CA ARG A 359 -0.15 20.79 0.07
C ARG A 359 -1.33 20.54 1.02
N CYS A 360 -1.08 20.01 2.22
CA CYS A 360 -2.12 19.88 3.24
C CYS A 360 -2.62 21.27 3.67
N GLY A 361 -3.93 21.42 3.86
CA GLY A 361 -4.54 22.68 4.29
C GLY A 361 -4.64 23.77 3.22
N THR A 362 -4.19 23.52 1.99
CA THR A 362 -4.23 24.51 0.89
C THR A 362 -5.61 24.73 0.28
N LYS A 363 -6.58 23.85 0.59
CA LYS A 363 -7.96 23.90 0.10
C LYS A 363 -8.95 24.02 1.28
N PRO A 364 -8.85 25.07 2.12
CA PRO A 364 -9.71 25.22 3.29
C PRO A 364 -11.19 25.38 2.94
N GLU A 365 -11.51 25.77 1.71
CA GLU A 365 -12.87 25.85 1.19
C GLU A 365 -13.54 24.48 0.99
N ILE A 366 -12.75 23.41 0.89
CA ILE A 366 -13.23 22.02 0.73
C ILE A 366 -13.07 21.26 2.04
N PHE A 367 -11.87 21.30 2.62
CA PHE A 367 -11.50 20.50 3.78
C PHE A 367 -11.63 21.27 5.10
N GLY A 368 -12.04 22.52 5.09
CA GLY A 368 -12.13 23.34 6.29
C GLY A 368 -10.76 23.78 6.82
N PRO A 369 -10.76 24.57 7.91
CA PRO A 369 -9.53 25.06 8.53
C PRO A 369 -8.75 23.95 9.24
N ALA A 370 -7.50 24.24 9.59
CA ALA A 370 -6.68 23.35 10.41
C ALA A 370 -7.39 23.02 11.74
N TYR A 371 -7.40 21.75 12.10
CA TYR A 371 -7.95 21.26 13.35
C TYR A 371 -7.08 21.75 14.51
N GLN A 372 -7.66 22.60 15.35
CA GLN A 372 -7.00 23.07 16.58
C GLN A 372 -7.30 22.10 17.72
N LYS A 373 -6.29 21.87 18.57
CA LYS A 373 -6.37 21.01 19.74
C LYS A 373 -7.34 21.52 20.80
#